data_AF-A0A969BXN8-F1
#
_entry.id   AF-A0A969BXN8-F1
#
_cell.length_a   1.000
_cell.length_b   1.000
_cell.length_c   1.000
_cell.angle_alpha   90.00
_cell.angle_beta   90.00
_cell.angle_gamma   90.00
#
_symmetry.space_group_name_H-M   'P 1'
#
loop_
_entity.id
_entity.type
_entity.pdbx_description
1 polymer ?
#
loop_
_entity_poly.entity_id
_entity_poly.type
_entity_poly.pdbx_seq_one_letter_code
_entity_poly.pdbx_strand_id
1 'polypeptide(L)'
;MPLMLMGVSFSKDERINNWIRAATAAVSAGVTVAVAVEELNQFGDKWYRYRRSVELLKSHGWQFFERTGIYRKYESHATAFADFTEQIETIIQRDVEVYIEDGIQALKRIDPNPMDNVPPPTN
;
A
#
# COMPACT_ATOMS: atom_id res chain seq x y z
N MET A 1 47.73 -31.26 19.44
CA MET A 1 47.83 -30.08 18.56
C MET A 1 46.97 -28.98 19.18
N PRO A 2 47.54 -27.87 19.66
CA PRO A 2 46.74 -26.80 20.25
C PRO A 2 46.16 -25.92 19.14
N LEU A 3 44.86 -25.69 19.21
CA LEU A 3 44.09 -24.83 18.32
C LEU A 3 44.46 -23.37 18.63
N MET A 4 45.11 -22.70 17.66
CA MET A 4 45.48 -21.29 17.77
C MET A 4 44.19 -20.45 17.66
N LEU A 5 43.63 -20.04 18.80
CA LEU A 5 42.63 -18.97 18.81
C LEU A 5 43.33 -17.69 18.32
N MET A 6 43.16 -17.39 17.03
CA MET A 6 43.50 -16.08 16.50
C MET A 6 42.46 -15.10 17.05
N GLY A 7 42.77 -14.53 18.22
CA GLY A 7 42.08 -13.33 18.68
C GLY A 7 42.32 -12.23 17.66
N VAL A 8 41.26 -11.78 17.00
CA VAL A 8 41.32 -10.57 16.17
C VAL A 8 41.57 -9.40 17.13
N SER A 9 42.85 -9.10 17.35
CA SER A 9 43.28 -7.92 18.07
C SER A 9 43.04 -6.73 17.13
N PHE A 10 41.85 -6.13 17.22
CA PHE A 10 41.57 -4.87 16.55
C PHE A 10 42.52 -3.83 17.14
N SER A 11 43.58 -3.54 16.39
CA SER A 11 44.51 -2.47 16.69
C SER A 11 43.73 -1.20 17.02
N LYS A 12 44.17 -0.51 18.07
CA LYS A 12 43.64 0.76 18.59
C LYS A 12 43.94 1.90 17.62
N ASP A 13 43.57 1.71 16.36
CA ASP A 13 43.75 2.66 15.28
C ASP A 13 42.49 3.50 15.18
N GLU A 14 42.57 4.72 15.70
CA GLU A 14 41.46 5.68 15.75
C GLU A 14 40.85 5.92 14.36
N ARG A 15 41.69 5.83 13.31
CA ARG A 15 41.28 5.91 11.90
C ARG A 15 40.41 4.73 11.47
N ILE A 16 40.78 3.51 11.85
CA ILE A 16 40.04 2.28 11.52
C ILE A 16 38.72 2.28 12.30
N ASN A 17 38.74 2.66 13.58
CA ASN A 17 37.53 2.75 14.38
C ASN A 17 36.55 3.82 13.84
N ASN A 18 37.03 5.00 13.44
CA ASN A 18 36.18 6.01 12.82
C ASN A 18 35.62 5.56 11.47
N TRP A 19 36.41 4.87 10.64
CA TRP A 19 35.91 4.33 9.37
C TRP A 19 34.87 3.23 9.57
N ILE A 20 35.07 2.34 10.55
CA ILE A 20 34.09 1.31 10.91
C ILE A 20 32.80 1.98 11.39
N ARG A 21 32.90 2.99 12.27
CA ARG A 21 31.73 3.75 12.74
C ARG A 21 30.98 4.45 11.62
N ALA A 22 31.70 5.11 10.70
CA ALA A 22 31.12 5.76 9.53
C ALA A 22 30.45 4.75 8.60
N ALA A 23 31.10 3.60 8.36
CA ALA A 23 30.54 2.53 7.53
C ALA A 23 29.28 1.94 8.17
N THR A 24 29.29 1.66 9.47
CA THR A 24 28.10 1.17 10.19
C THR A 24 26.96 2.18 10.12
N ALA A 25 27.24 3.48 10.36
CA ALA A 25 26.23 4.52 10.27
C ALA A 25 25.64 4.66 8.86
N ALA A 26 26.48 4.58 7.82
CA ALA A 26 26.04 4.64 6.43
C ALA A 26 25.16 3.44 6.05
N VAL A 27 25.54 2.23 6.50
CA VAL A 27 24.74 1.02 6.29
C VAL A 27 23.40 1.13 7.01
N SER A 28 23.39 1.56 8.28
CA SER A 28 22.14 1.77 9.03
C SER A 28 21.23 2.79 8.36
N ALA A 29 21.78 3.93 7.92
CA ALA A 29 21.01 4.94 7.19
C ALA A 29 20.45 4.40 5.87
N GLY A 30 21.24 3.62 5.12
CA GLY A 30 20.79 2.97 3.89
C GLY A 30 19.64 2.00 4.14
N VAL A 31 19.73 1.18 5.19
CA VAL A 31 18.65 0.26 5.60
C VAL A 31 17.40 1.05 6.00
N THR A 32 17.53 2.12 6.77
CA THR A 32 16.39 2.98 7.14
C THR A 32 15.70 3.57 5.91
N VAL A 33 16.47 4.07 4.94
CA VAL A 33 15.90 4.59 3.68
C VAL A 33 15.22 3.47 2.89
N ALA A 34 15.81 2.27 2.83
CA ALA A 34 15.20 1.13 2.14
C ALA A 34 13.88 0.70 2.80
N VAL A 35 13.83 0.65 4.13
CA VAL A 35 12.61 0.34 4.88
C VAL A 35 11.56 1.43 4.70
N ALA A 36 11.95 2.71 4.75
CA ALA A 36 11.02 3.82 4.50
C ALA A 36 10.46 3.77 3.07
N VAL A 37 11.30 3.42 2.08
CA VAL A 37 10.86 3.20 0.70
C VAL A 37 9.93 1.99 0.61
N GLU A 38 10.21 0.89 1.30
CA GLU A 38 9.34 -0.30 1.35
C GLU A 38 7.99 -0.01 2.01
N GLU A 39 7.98 0.82 3.04
CA GLU A 39 6.76 1.27 3.74
C GLU A 39 5.92 2.22 2.88
N LEU A 40 6.57 3.12 2.12
CA LEU A 40 5.91 3.90 1.06
C LEU A 40 5.42 3.00 -0.08
N ASN A 41 6.17 1.94 -0.37
CA ASN A 41 5.96 0.99 -1.44
C ASN A 41 5.26 -0.30 -0.96
N GLN A 42 4.25 -0.21 -0.10
CA GLN A 42 3.26 -1.28 0.14
C GLN A 42 2.44 -1.65 -1.12
N PHE A 43 3.07 -1.65 -2.30
CA PHE A 43 2.57 -1.99 -3.62
C PHE A 43 2.09 -3.43 -3.70
N GLY A 44 2.58 -4.37 -2.88
CA GLY A 44 2.17 -5.77 -2.96
C GLY A 44 0.66 -5.97 -2.79
N ASP A 45 0.11 -5.43 -1.71
CA ASP A 45 -1.32 -5.52 -1.40
C ASP A 45 -2.16 -4.53 -2.22
N LYS A 46 -1.64 -3.32 -2.45
CA LYS A 46 -2.33 -2.29 -3.26
C LYS A 46 -2.46 -2.69 -4.73
N TRP A 47 -1.46 -3.37 -5.30
CA TRP A 47 -1.49 -3.82 -6.70
C TRP A 47 -2.56 -4.89 -6.95
N TYR A 48 -2.71 -5.86 -6.04
CA TYR A 48 -3.73 -6.89 -6.19
C TYR A 48 -5.14 -6.28 -6.13
N ARG A 49 -5.35 -5.31 -5.24
CA ARG A 49 -6.61 -4.56 -5.13
C ARG A 49 -6.90 -3.76 -6.40
N TYR A 50 -5.95 -2.96 -6.86
CA TYR A 50 -6.08 -2.22 -8.12
C TYR A 50 -6.40 -3.15 -9.29
N ARG A 51 -5.66 -4.26 -9.41
CA ARG A 51 -5.90 -5.25 -10.46
C ARG A 51 -7.31 -5.85 -10.35
N ARG A 52 -7.77 -6.19 -9.15
CA ARG A 52 -9.13 -6.70 -8.92
C ARG A 52 -10.19 -5.69 -9.35
N SER A 53 -10.06 -4.43 -8.94
CA SER A 53 -11.00 -3.36 -9.29
C SER A 53 -11.04 -3.13 -10.81
N VAL A 54 -9.87 -3.12 -11.47
CA VAL A 54 -9.77 -3.02 -12.94
C VAL A 54 -10.41 -4.21 -13.65
N GLU A 55 -10.17 -5.44 -13.19
CA GLU A 55 -10.78 -6.63 -13.81
C GLU A 55 -12.30 -6.66 -13.59
N LEU A 56 -12.81 -6.17 -12.45
CA LEU A 56 -14.25 -5.99 -12.24
C LEU A 56 -14.84 -4.94 -13.19
N LEU A 57 -14.20 -3.77 -13.32
CA LEU A 57 -14.62 -2.73 -14.26
C LEU A 57 -14.70 -3.28 -15.70
N LYS A 58 -13.67 -4.01 -16.14
CA LYS A 58 -13.65 -4.66 -17.46
C LYS A 58 -14.78 -5.66 -17.62
N SER A 59 -15.02 -6.51 -16.62
CA SER A 59 -16.10 -7.48 -16.63
C SER A 59 -17.47 -6.81 -16.76
N HIS A 60 -17.73 -5.75 -15.98
CA HIS A 60 -18.96 -4.98 -16.06
C HIS A 60 -19.11 -4.26 -17.40
N GLY A 61 -18.01 -3.69 -17.93
CA GLY A 61 -17.98 -3.10 -19.26
C GLY A 61 -18.38 -4.12 -20.33
N TRP A 62 -17.79 -5.31 -20.30
CA TRP A 62 -18.13 -6.36 -21.26
C TRP A 62 -19.57 -6.85 -21.13
N GLN A 63 -20.06 -7.03 -19.91
CA GLN A 63 -21.45 -7.41 -19.67
C GLN A 63 -22.44 -6.36 -20.18
N PHE A 64 -22.11 -5.08 -20.06
CA PHE A 64 -22.94 -4.00 -20.59
C PHE A 64 -22.91 -3.96 -22.12
N PHE A 65 -21.74 -4.09 -22.75
CA PHE A 65 -21.59 -4.09 -24.21
C PHE A 65 -22.28 -5.26 -24.89
N GLU A 66 -22.18 -6.46 -24.34
CA GLU A 66 -22.83 -7.64 -24.90
C GLU A 66 -24.26 -7.84 -24.34
N ARG A 67 -24.70 -6.95 -23.44
CA ARG A 67 -25.95 -7.09 -22.67
C ARG A 67 -26.11 -8.49 -22.07
N THR A 68 -25.05 -8.99 -21.46
CA THR A 68 -25.03 -10.26 -20.74
C THR A 68 -25.16 -10.04 -19.23
N GLY A 69 -25.17 -11.12 -18.46
CA GLY A 69 -25.26 -11.03 -16.99
C GLY A 69 -26.51 -10.30 -16.53
N ILE A 70 -26.31 -9.28 -15.68
CA ILE A 70 -27.36 -8.45 -15.08
C ILE A 70 -28.05 -7.52 -16.09
N TYR A 71 -27.42 -7.26 -17.25
CA TYR A 71 -27.93 -6.31 -18.25
C TYR A 71 -28.79 -6.97 -19.34
N ARG A 72 -28.89 -8.30 -19.33
CA ARG A 72 -29.69 -9.07 -20.29
C ARG A 72 -31.19 -8.77 -20.26
N LYS A 73 -31.69 -8.30 -19.11
CA LYS A 73 -33.10 -7.89 -18.93
C LYS A 73 -33.45 -6.58 -19.65
N TYR A 74 -32.45 -5.79 -20.05
CA TYR A 74 -32.69 -4.51 -20.71
C TYR A 74 -32.80 -4.70 -22.22
N GLU A 75 -33.71 -3.96 -22.86
CA GLU A 75 -33.95 -4.01 -24.30
C GLU A 75 -32.94 -3.20 -25.11
N SER A 76 -32.34 -2.17 -24.50
CA SER A 76 -31.35 -1.30 -25.13
C SER A 76 -30.24 -0.90 -24.16
N HIS A 77 -29.09 -0.48 -24.69
CA HIS A 77 -28.01 0.08 -23.88
C HIS A 77 -28.43 1.36 -23.15
N ALA A 78 -29.30 2.18 -23.75
CA ALA A 78 -29.80 3.40 -23.12
C ALA A 78 -30.58 3.09 -21.83
N THR A 79 -31.40 2.04 -21.85
CA THR A 79 -32.15 1.59 -20.66
C THR A 79 -31.27 0.93 -19.60
N ALA A 80 -30.12 0.37 -19.99
CA ALA A 80 -29.18 -0.27 -19.07
C ALA A 80 -28.10 0.69 -18.51
N PHE A 81 -27.97 1.89 -19.09
CA PHE A 81 -26.83 2.78 -18.83
C PHE A 81 -26.84 3.35 -17.40
N ALA A 82 -28.02 3.62 -16.84
CA ALA A 82 -28.17 4.10 -15.47
C ALA A 82 -27.62 3.06 -14.48
N ASP A 83 -28.13 1.83 -14.54
CA ASP A 83 -27.65 0.71 -13.74
C ASP A 83 -26.16 0.44 -13.94
N PHE A 84 -25.67 0.52 -15.19
CA PHE A 84 -24.24 0.34 -15.45
C PHE A 84 -23.40 1.38 -14.71
N THR A 85 -23.79 2.66 -14.81
CA THR A 85 -23.08 3.76 -14.15
C THR A 85 -23.10 3.58 -12.62
N GLU A 86 -24.24 3.19 -12.06
CA GLU A 86 -24.37 2.91 -10.62
C GLU A 86 -23.44 1.77 -10.15
N GLN A 87 -23.31 0.71 -10.96
CA GLN A 87 -22.40 -0.39 -10.63
C GLN A 87 -20.92 0.04 -10.69
N ILE A 88 -20.54 0.84 -11.69
CA ILE A 88 -19.17 1.38 -11.76
C ILE A 88 -18.89 2.29 -10.57
N GLU A 89 -19.82 3.20 -10.25
CA GLU A 89 -19.71 4.11 -9.11
C GLU A 89 -19.58 3.34 -7.79
N THR A 90 -20.38 2.28 -7.60
CA THR A 90 -20.29 1.42 -6.42
C THR A 90 -18.92 0.74 -6.29
N ILE A 91 -18.33 0.29 -7.39
CA ILE A 91 -16.99 -0.33 -7.37
C ILE A 91 -15.94 0.71 -6.96
N ILE A 92 -16.03 1.93 -7.50
CA ILE A 92 -15.10 3.02 -7.17
C ILE A 92 -15.26 3.46 -5.71
N GLN A 93 -16.49 3.66 -5.23
CA GLN A 93 -16.77 4.04 -3.85
C GLN A 93 -16.24 3.00 -2.85
N ARG A 94 -16.44 1.70 -3.14
CA ARG A 94 -15.90 0.63 -2.31
C ARG A 94 -14.36 0.64 -2.31
N ASP A 95 -13.73 0.93 -3.44
CA ASP A 95 -12.25 1.05 -3.53
C ASP A 95 -11.73 2.21 -2.65
N VAL A 96 -12.45 3.34 -2.65
CA VAL A 96 -12.14 4.52 -1.82
C VAL A 96 -12.39 4.26 -0.34
N GLU A 97 -13.51 3.63 0.01
CA GLU A 97 -13.86 3.33 1.41
C GLU A 97 -12.80 2.42 2.05
N VAL A 98 -12.38 1.37 1.35
CA VAL A 98 -11.30 0.48 1.81
C VAL A 98 -9.98 1.25 1.96
N TYR A 99 -9.68 2.20 1.08
CA TYR A 99 -8.48 3.05 1.22
C TYR A 99 -8.54 3.92 2.49
N ILE A 100 -9.70 4.51 2.78
CA ILE A 100 -9.90 5.32 3.99
C ILE A 100 -9.79 4.45 5.24
N GLU A 101 -10.39 3.26 5.24
CA GLU A 101 -10.28 2.29 6.34
C GLU A 101 -8.82 1.86 6.59
N ASP A 102 -8.08 1.52 5.53
CA ASP A 102 -6.65 1.20 5.61
C ASP A 102 -5.86 2.37 6.23
N GLY A 103 -6.16 3.61 5.82
CA GLY A 103 -5.56 4.83 6.35
C GLY A 103 -5.89 5.08 7.82
N ILE A 104 -7.15 4.95 8.22
CA ILE A 104 -7.60 5.09 9.61
C ILE A 104 -6.98 4.01 10.49
N GLN A 105 -6.89 2.77 10.01
CA GLN A 105 -6.23 1.69 10.74
C GLN A 105 -4.73 1.95 10.91
N ALA A 106 -4.05 2.49 9.89
CA ALA A 106 -2.66 2.90 10.01
C ALA A 106 -2.48 4.01 11.05
N LEU A 107 -3.36 5.02 11.07
CA LEU A 107 -3.36 6.07 12.10
C LEU A 107 -3.61 5.51 13.50
N LYS A 108 -4.57 4.60 13.65
CA LYS A 108 -4.91 3.96 14.93
C LYS A 108 -3.75 3.14 15.52
N ARG A 109 -2.85 2.62 14.68
CA ARG A 109 -1.63 1.92 15.11
C ARG A 109 -0.59 2.87 15.68
N ILE A 110 -0.56 4.13 15.20
CA ILE A 110 0.39 5.17 15.63
C ILE A 110 -0.15 5.90 16.86
N ASP A 111 -1.44 6.22 16.87
CA ASP A 111 -2.16 6.85 17.97
C ASP A 111 -3.51 6.12 18.18
N PRO A 112 -3.76 5.52 19.35
CA PRO A 112 -4.99 4.79 19.61
C PRO A 112 -6.27 5.66 19.63
N ASN A 113 -6.17 6.99 19.71
CA ASN A 113 -7.33 7.89 19.62
C ASN A 113 -7.14 9.07 18.63
N PRO A 114 -7.07 8.80 17.31
CA PRO A 114 -6.71 9.80 16.31
C PRO A 114 -7.87 10.74 15.93
N MET A 115 -9.08 10.54 16.47
CA MET A 115 -10.27 11.33 16.17
C MET A 115 -10.46 12.53 17.12
N ASP A 116 -9.72 12.59 18.23
CA ASP A 116 -9.77 13.72 19.17
C ASP A 116 -9.07 14.99 18.61
N ASN A 117 -8.16 14.78 17.66
CA ASN A 117 -7.30 15.77 17.04
C ASN A 117 -7.73 16.15 15.61
N VAL A 118 -8.84 15.59 15.11
CA VAL A 118 -9.45 16.00 13.84
C VAL A 118 -10.39 17.18 14.11
N PRO A 119 -10.12 18.39 13.59
CA PRO A 119 -11.01 19.53 13.78
C PRO A 119 -12.38 19.22 13.15
N PRO A 120 -13.48 19.64 13.80
CA PRO A 120 -14.83 19.35 13.31
C PRO A 120 -15.02 19.92 11.90
N PRO A 121 -15.81 19.23 11.04
CA PRO A 121 -16.07 19.70 9.69
C PRO A 121 -16.69 21.09 9.74
N THR A 122 -16.08 22.04 9.03
CA THR A 122 -16.62 23.39 8.86
C THR A 122 -17.81 23.29 7.91
N ASN A 123 -19.02 23.44 8.47
CA ASN A 123 -20.25 23.64 7.71
C ASN A 123 -20.23 24.96 6.93
#